data_AF-A0A6J0BS71-F1
#
_entry.id   AF-A0A6J0BS71-F1
#
_cell.length_a   1.000
_cell.length_b   1.000
_cell.length_c   1.000
_cell.angle_alpha   90.00
_cell.angle_beta   90.00
_cell.angle_gamma   90.00
#
_symmetry.space_group_name_H-M   'P 1'
#
loop_
_entity.id
_entity.type
_entity.pdbx_description
1 polymer ?
#
loop_
_entity_poly.entity_id
_entity_poly.type
_entity_poly.pdbx_seq_one_letter_code
_entity_poly.pdbx_strand_id
1 'polypeptide(L)'
;MSDIKPVIALLCKDLRQAVEATLKPEHFRLSKFNENTDNTVIELWKILYQLSSCAAKEIPGNILLNDYDDVTFVKLYFAYLQYPVPEFYTLSLDQGSSRELLIAFAWLLATQNALTVAIDKKIASSILAKEFTDNHIRKTVNITNWEKTLSTKAQLNRIIYVCGQINYNIRAILELVNEKLKLTTKAHAASINVCSLPHLSVSEMAITKRLALNKSDSDQHRIQQLHELASVLDTHVKWETKRHIFFDWMVTVIEEQKKSQIETPNCKKSDIELSKFVCLLRHIVKKNIHNLKHEDKISSDLSYRSDCVSRLLRMQSEHTEAETWLSGVKLQLESEEAMTKKQMDRLVIELKKMLKLIPHCVQI
;
A
#
# COMPACT_ATOMS: atom_id res chain seq x y z
N MET A 1 -14.95 20.52 -18.57
CA MET A 1 -14.06 19.40 -18.18
C MET A 1 -14.22 18.24 -19.18
N SER A 2 -13.86 18.44 -20.45
CA SER A 2 -14.14 17.48 -21.53
C SER A 2 -13.11 16.34 -21.62
N ASP A 3 -11.94 16.50 -21.01
CA ASP A 3 -10.80 15.57 -21.15
C ASP A 3 -10.67 14.54 -20.01
N ILE A 4 -11.57 14.54 -19.02
CA ILE A 4 -11.42 13.65 -17.86
C ILE A 4 -11.69 12.18 -18.19
N LYS A 5 -12.69 11.90 -19.05
CA LYS A 5 -13.06 10.53 -19.43
C LYS A 5 -11.90 9.74 -20.07
N PRO A 6 -11.15 10.29 -21.05
CA PRO A 6 -10.00 9.59 -21.60
C PRO A 6 -8.84 9.47 -20.59
N VAL A 7 -8.68 10.41 -19.66
CA VAL A 7 -7.64 10.34 -18.61
C VAL A 7 -7.95 9.23 -17.61
N ILE A 8 -9.20 9.10 -17.16
CA ILE A 8 -9.61 8.00 -16.28
C ILE A 8 -9.49 6.66 -17.01
N ALA A 9 -9.84 6.58 -18.30
CA ALA A 9 -9.66 5.36 -19.08
C ALA A 9 -8.17 4.96 -19.19
N LEU A 10 -7.29 5.94 -19.35
CA LEU A 10 -5.84 5.74 -19.35
C LEU A 10 -5.35 5.23 -17.99
N LEU A 11 -5.81 5.82 -16.88
CA LEU A 11 -5.51 5.34 -15.53
C LEU A 11 -5.98 3.90 -15.31
N CYS A 12 -7.20 3.56 -15.71
CA CYS A 12 -7.69 2.18 -15.62
C CYS A 12 -6.81 1.19 -16.40
N LYS A 13 -6.30 1.62 -17.57
CA LYS A 13 -5.39 0.80 -18.37
C LYS A 13 -4.06 0.60 -17.65
N ASP A 14 -3.50 1.66 -17.08
CA ASP A 14 -2.23 1.60 -16.34
C ASP A 14 -2.35 0.72 -15.08
N LEU A 15 -3.43 0.88 -14.31
CA LEU A 15 -3.73 0.04 -13.13
C LEU A 15 -3.89 -1.44 -13.50
N ARG A 16 -4.57 -1.75 -14.61
CA ARG A 16 -4.71 -3.13 -15.09
C ARG A 16 -3.36 -3.73 -15.46
N GLN A 17 -2.49 -2.92 -16.06
CA GLN A 17 -1.16 -3.34 -16.45
C GLN A 17 -0.22 -3.47 -15.24
N ALA A 18 -0.35 -2.63 -14.22
CA ALA A 18 0.50 -2.65 -13.02
C ALA A 18 0.09 -3.75 -12.05
N VAL A 19 -1.21 -3.91 -11.78
CA VAL A 19 -1.73 -4.66 -10.63
C VAL A 19 -2.93 -5.57 -10.96
N GLU A 20 -3.20 -5.78 -12.26
CA GLU A 20 -4.32 -6.62 -12.73
C GLU A 20 -5.71 -6.15 -12.27
N ALA A 21 -5.82 -4.85 -11.95
CA ALA A 21 -7.05 -4.21 -11.55
C ALA A 21 -8.17 -4.28 -12.61
N THR A 22 -9.41 -4.52 -12.18
CA THR A 22 -10.58 -4.54 -13.08
C THR A 22 -11.40 -3.24 -13.11
N LEU A 23 -10.85 -2.15 -12.57
CA LEU A 23 -11.50 -0.84 -12.55
C LEU A 23 -11.91 -0.35 -13.95
N LYS A 24 -13.11 0.19 -14.02
CA LYS A 24 -13.70 0.84 -15.20
C LYS A 24 -13.92 2.32 -14.90
N PRO A 25 -13.93 3.20 -15.91
CA PRO A 25 -14.24 4.62 -15.71
C PRO A 25 -15.59 4.87 -15.03
N GLU A 26 -16.57 3.98 -15.23
CA GLU A 26 -17.85 4.05 -14.53
C GLU A 26 -17.71 3.94 -13.01
N HIS A 27 -16.81 3.12 -12.49
CA HIS A 27 -16.58 3.03 -11.04
C HIS A 27 -16.13 4.37 -10.45
N PHE A 28 -15.30 5.14 -11.18
CA PHE A 28 -14.89 6.49 -10.77
C PHE A 28 -16.06 7.49 -10.83
N ARG A 29 -16.91 7.40 -11.86
CA ARG A 29 -18.10 8.25 -12.00
C ARG A 29 -19.08 7.99 -10.86
N LEU A 30 -19.41 6.72 -10.58
CA LEU A 30 -20.31 6.32 -9.49
C LEU A 30 -19.77 6.77 -8.13
N SER A 31 -18.46 6.57 -7.90
CA SER A 31 -17.80 6.97 -6.65
C SER A 31 -17.83 8.48 -6.43
N LYS A 32 -17.72 9.31 -7.48
CA LYS A 32 -17.87 10.76 -7.35
C LYS A 32 -19.23 11.15 -6.76
N PHE A 33 -20.31 10.50 -7.18
CA PHE A 33 -21.66 10.78 -6.68
C PHE A 33 -22.05 9.94 -5.45
N ASN A 34 -21.12 9.16 -4.91
CA ASN A 34 -21.35 8.22 -3.83
C ASN A 34 -22.47 7.20 -4.10
N GLU A 35 -22.60 6.80 -5.37
CA GLU A 35 -23.52 5.73 -5.78
C GLU A 35 -22.89 4.37 -5.42
N ASN A 36 -23.14 3.94 -4.17
CA ASN A 36 -22.60 2.71 -3.60
C ASN A 36 -23.24 1.48 -4.24
N THR A 37 -22.65 1.04 -5.35
CA THR A 37 -22.88 -0.29 -5.91
C THR A 37 -21.87 -1.24 -5.29
N ASP A 38 -22.32 -2.40 -4.79
CA ASP A 38 -21.46 -3.38 -4.11
C ASP A 38 -20.20 -3.71 -4.93
N ASN A 39 -20.35 -3.83 -6.25
CA ASN A 39 -19.24 -4.09 -7.15
C ASN A 39 -18.19 -2.96 -7.17
N THR A 40 -18.59 -1.69 -7.10
CA THR A 40 -17.66 -0.55 -7.09
C THR A 40 -16.86 -0.49 -5.80
N VAL A 41 -17.52 -0.70 -4.66
CA VAL A 41 -16.89 -0.69 -3.34
C VAL A 41 -15.87 -1.82 -3.21
N ILE A 42 -16.24 -3.04 -3.64
CA ILE A 42 -15.36 -4.21 -3.62
C ILE A 42 -14.11 -3.98 -4.49
N GLU A 43 -14.27 -3.50 -5.73
CA GLU A 43 -13.13 -3.27 -6.62
C GLU A 43 -12.20 -2.16 -6.11
N LEU A 44 -12.75 -1.12 -5.48
CA LEU A 44 -11.92 -0.09 -4.84
C LEU A 44 -11.11 -0.64 -3.67
N TRP A 45 -11.73 -1.44 -2.78
CA TRP A 45 -11.00 -2.08 -1.67
C TRP A 45 -9.86 -2.98 -2.17
N LYS A 46 -10.11 -3.81 -3.19
CA LYS A 46 -9.08 -4.68 -3.78
C LYS A 46 -7.88 -3.87 -4.27
N ILE A 47 -8.13 -2.76 -4.96
CA ILE A 47 -7.04 -1.96 -5.54
C ILE A 47 -6.30 -1.17 -4.47
N LEU A 48 -7.01 -0.68 -3.47
CA LEU A 48 -6.37 -0.10 -2.29
C LEU A 48 -5.47 -1.12 -1.61
N TYR A 49 -5.89 -2.38 -1.47
CA TYR A 49 -5.06 -3.46 -0.91
C TYR A 49 -3.79 -3.69 -1.73
N GLN A 50 -3.93 -3.89 -3.03
CA GLN A 50 -2.77 -4.20 -3.85
C GLN A 50 -1.80 -3.00 -3.98
N LEU A 51 -2.29 -1.77 -4.10
CA LEU A 51 -1.43 -0.59 -4.17
C LEU A 51 -0.79 -0.26 -2.83
N SER A 52 -1.54 -0.36 -1.73
CA SER A 52 -1.01 -0.06 -0.40
C SER A 52 0.02 -1.09 0.07
N SER A 53 -0.16 -2.37 -0.28
CA SER A 53 0.87 -3.40 -0.06
C SER A 53 2.13 -3.19 -0.91
N CYS A 54 2.02 -2.58 -2.10
CA CYS A 54 3.21 -2.18 -2.87
C CYS A 54 3.90 -0.96 -2.26
N ALA A 55 3.14 0.02 -1.77
CA ALA A 55 3.65 1.26 -1.20
C ALA A 55 4.29 1.07 0.19
N ALA A 56 3.69 0.22 1.03
CA ALA A 56 4.22 -0.16 2.32
C ALA A 56 5.37 -1.16 2.13
N LYS A 57 6.55 -0.64 1.75
CA LYS A 57 7.81 -1.41 1.69
C LYS A 57 7.97 -2.18 2.99
N GLU A 58 7.99 -3.52 2.90
CA GLU A 58 8.16 -4.52 3.97
C GLU A 58 7.87 -3.96 5.37
N ILE A 59 6.61 -4.04 5.84
CA ILE A 59 6.27 -3.69 7.23
C ILE A 59 7.25 -4.46 8.15
N PRO A 60 8.11 -3.76 8.92
CA PRO A 60 9.10 -4.43 9.73
C PRO A 60 8.38 -5.12 10.89
N GLY A 61 8.56 -6.45 10.95
CA GLY A 61 8.16 -7.27 12.08
C GLY A 61 6.91 -8.09 11.83
N ASN A 62 7.06 -9.41 11.93
CA ASN A 62 6.25 -10.45 12.60
C ASN A 62 4.74 -10.23 12.87
N ILE A 63 4.04 -9.37 12.13
CA ILE A 63 2.60 -9.39 12.00
C ILE A 63 2.35 -10.59 11.10
N LEU A 64 1.93 -11.72 11.69
CA LEU A 64 1.46 -12.87 10.93
C LEU A 64 0.26 -12.41 10.11
N LEU A 65 0.53 -12.09 8.85
CA LEU A 65 -0.36 -11.45 7.87
C LEU A 65 -1.52 -12.36 7.40
N ASN A 66 -1.82 -13.45 8.13
CA ASN A 66 -2.86 -14.41 7.75
C ASN A 66 -4.12 -14.35 8.64
N ASP A 67 -4.14 -13.51 9.68
CA ASP A 67 -5.22 -13.54 10.68
C ASP A 67 -6.30 -12.47 10.46
N TYR A 68 -6.15 -11.57 9.48
CA TYR A 68 -7.07 -10.44 9.26
C TYR A 68 -7.72 -10.47 7.87
N ASP A 69 -8.86 -9.79 7.75
CA ASP A 69 -9.56 -9.58 6.47
C ASP A 69 -8.89 -8.48 5.63
N ASP A 70 -9.09 -8.53 4.31
CA ASP A 70 -8.49 -7.58 3.35
C ASP A 70 -8.78 -6.12 3.70
N VAL A 71 -9.98 -5.81 4.20
CA VAL A 71 -10.38 -4.44 4.58
C VAL A 71 -9.58 -3.96 5.78
N THR A 72 -9.43 -4.79 6.82
CA THR A 72 -8.59 -4.46 7.98
C THR A 72 -7.13 -4.32 7.57
N PHE A 73 -6.63 -5.13 6.64
CA PHE A 73 -5.28 -4.95 6.09
C PHE A 73 -5.10 -3.61 5.40
N VAL A 74 -6.03 -3.21 4.56
CA VAL A 74 -5.98 -1.89 3.92
C VAL A 74 -5.94 -0.79 4.99
N LYS A 75 -6.81 -0.85 5.99
CA LYS A 75 -6.80 0.12 7.10
C LYS A 75 -5.45 0.16 7.82
N LEU A 76 -4.84 -1.00 8.07
CA LEU A 76 -3.52 -1.07 8.68
C LEU A 76 -2.42 -0.46 7.80
N TYR A 77 -2.40 -0.76 6.50
CA TYR A 77 -1.45 -0.13 5.57
C TYR A 77 -1.64 1.39 5.54
N PHE A 78 -2.88 1.87 5.48
CA PHE A 78 -3.17 3.30 5.49
C PHE A 78 -2.78 3.95 6.82
N ALA A 79 -2.96 3.28 7.97
CA ALA A 79 -2.45 3.77 9.25
C ALA A 79 -0.92 3.81 9.30
N TYR A 80 -0.24 2.78 8.79
CA TYR A 80 1.21 2.74 8.68
C TYR A 80 1.75 3.87 7.80
N LEU A 81 1.09 4.14 6.68
CA LEU A 81 1.39 5.24 5.76
C LEU A 81 0.92 6.61 6.30
N GLN A 82 0.31 6.66 7.49
CA GLN A 82 -0.16 7.88 8.17
C GLN A 82 -1.24 8.65 7.43
N TYR A 83 -2.20 7.94 6.83
CA TYR A 83 -3.36 8.57 6.21
C TYR A 83 -4.17 9.38 7.24
N PRO A 84 -4.41 10.68 7.03
CA PRO A 84 -4.88 11.57 8.09
C PRO A 84 -6.41 11.59 8.29
N VAL A 85 -7.17 10.89 7.44
CA VAL A 85 -8.65 10.98 7.40
C VAL A 85 -9.27 9.90 8.31
N PRO A 86 -9.82 10.25 9.49
CA PRO A 86 -10.36 9.28 10.43
C PRO A 86 -11.60 8.53 9.91
N GLU A 87 -12.42 9.19 9.07
CA GLU A 87 -13.65 8.66 8.48
C GLU A 87 -13.38 7.41 7.63
N PHE A 88 -12.18 7.29 7.08
CA PHE A 88 -11.78 6.11 6.32
C PHE A 88 -11.69 4.85 7.19
N TYR A 89 -11.25 4.98 8.44
CA TYR A 89 -11.08 3.85 9.34
C TYR A 89 -12.42 3.34 9.88
N THR A 90 -13.48 4.14 9.77
CA THR A 90 -14.84 3.75 10.17
C THR A 90 -15.56 2.95 9.09
N LEU A 91 -15.04 2.91 7.86
CA LEU A 91 -15.68 2.23 6.74
C LEU A 91 -15.65 0.71 6.93
N SER A 92 -16.79 0.04 6.75
CA SER A 92 -16.87 -1.42 6.63
C SER A 92 -17.10 -1.82 5.17
N LEU A 93 -17.04 -3.11 4.86
CA LEU A 93 -17.35 -3.61 3.52
C LEU A 93 -18.81 -3.29 3.12
N ASP A 94 -19.75 -3.46 4.05
CA ASP A 94 -21.20 -3.32 3.82
C ASP A 94 -21.70 -1.87 3.85
N GLN A 95 -20.91 -0.94 4.40
CA GLN A 95 -21.27 0.48 4.53
C GLN A 95 -20.21 1.40 3.89
N GLY A 96 -19.39 0.83 3.00
CA GLY A 96 -18.28 1.53 2.36
C GLY A 96 -18.78 2.67 1.49
N SER A 97 -18.48 3.90 1.87
CA SER A 97 -18.72 5.07 1.05
C SER A 97 -17.69 5.10 -0.08
N SER A 98 -18.15 4.84 -1.30
CA SER A 98 -17.30 4.71 -2.50
C SER A 98 -16.49 5.97 -2.77
N ARG A 99 -17.00 7.15 -2.38
CA ARG A 99 -16.29 8.42 -2.49
C ARG A 99 -15.06 8.50 -1.59
N GLU A 100 -15.16 8.08 -0.33
CA GLU A 100 -14.08 8.10 0.65
C GLU A 100 -12.97 7.13 0.23
N LEU A 101 -13.34 5.99 -0.35
CA LEU A 101 -12.37 5.05 -0.95
C LEU A 101 -11.66 5.66 -2.15
N LEU A 102 -12.38 6.40 -3.01
CA LEU A 102 -11.78 7.11 -4.13
C LEU A 102 -10.83 8.23 -3.67
N ILE A 103 -11.16 8.94 -2.59
CA ILE A 103 -10.27 9.96 -1.99
C ILE A 103 -9.01 9.30 -1.42
N ALA A 104 -9.16 8.18 -0.70
CA ALA A 104 -8.03 7.41 -0.19
C ALA A 104 -7.13 6.88 -1.31
N PHE A 105 -7.73 6.43 -2.41
CA PHE A 105 -7.02 6.02 -3.63
C PHE A 105 -6.22 7.18 -4.23
N ALA A 106 -6.84 8.35 -4.40
CA ALA A 106 -6.16 9.53 -4.93
C ALA A 106 -5.00 9.99 -4.03
N TRP A 107 -5.18 9.94 -2.71
CA TRP A 107 -4.12 10.25 -1.74
C TRP A 107 -2.93 9.29 -1.88
N LEU A 108 -3.20 7.99 -2.04
CA LEU A 108 -2.17 6.96 -2.20
C LEU A 108 -1.35 7.19 -3.48
N LEU A 109 -2.00 7.60 -4.57
CA LEU A 109 -1.32 7.99 -5.81
C LEU A 109 -0.50 9.28 -5.65
N ALA A 110 -1.03 10.28 -4.95
CA ALA A 110 -0.39 11.59 -4.83
C ALA A 110 0.83 11.58 -3.90
N THR A 111 0.74 10.87 -2.77
CA THR A 111 1.75 10.96 -1.70
C THR A 111 2.78 9.84 -1.74
N GLN A 112 2.36 8.61 -2.06
CA GLN A 112 3.23 7.43 -2.03
C GLN A 112 3.71 7.00 -3.42
N ASN A 113 3.25 7.66 -4.49
CA ASN A 113 3.49 7.26 -5.88
C ASN A 113 3.27 5.74 -6.08
N ALA A 114 2.24 5.18 -5.43
CA ALA A 114 2.07 3.73 -5.31
C ALA A 114 1.98 3.01 -6.66
N LEU A 115 1.45 3.70 -7.68
CA LEU A 115 1.40 3.18 -9.05
C LEU A 115 2.80 3.04 -9.66
N THR A 116 3.65 4.06 -9.54
CA THR A 116 5.05 4.00 -9.98
C THR A 116 5.79 2.89 -9.24
N VAL A 117 5.60 2.76 -7.91
CA VAL A 117 6.21 1.68 -7.12
C VAL A 117 5.75 0.29 -7.59
N ALA A 118 4.47 0.14 -7.95
CA ALA A 118 3.95 -1.11 -8.49
C ALA A 118 4.55 -1.43 -9.87
N ILE A 119 4.70 -0.42 -10.74
CA ILE A 119 5.37 -0.55 -12.04
C ILE A 119 6.85 -0.93 -11.85
N ASP A 120 7.57 -0.28 -10.94
CA ASP A 120 8.96 -0.59 -10.63
C ASP A 120 9.13 -2.02 -10.13
N LYS A 121 8.23 -2.48 -9.25
CA LYS A 121 8.20 -3.87 -8.79
C LYS A 121 7.95 -4.85 -9.93
N LYS A 122 7.04 -4.51 -10.86
CA LYS A 122 6.78 -5.32 -12.05
C LYS A 122 8.02 -5.40 -12.96
N ILE A 123 8.69 -4.27 -13.19
CA ILE A 123 9.95 -4.21 -13.96
C ILE A 123 11.05 -5.01 -13.25
N ALA A 124 11.17 -4.90 -11.93
CA ALA A 124 12.11 -5.66 -11.10
C ALA A 124 11.88 -7.18 -11.15
N SER A 125 10.64 -7.63 -11.36
CA SER A 125 10.31 -9.05 -11.54
C SER A 125 10.49 -9.54 -12.98
N SER A 126 10.67 -8.63 -13.93
CA SER A 126 10.67 -8.90 -15.36
C SER A 126 12.02 -9.39 -15.89
N ILE A 127 12.05 -9.75 -17.18
CA ILE A 127 13.28 -10.12 -17.89
C ILE A 127 14.33 -9.01 -17.92
N LEU A 128 13.93 -7.74 -17.85
CA LEU A 128 14.88 -6.61 -17.81
C LEU A 128 15.71 -6.65 -16.54
N ALA A 129 15.08 -6.86 -15.39
CA ALA A 129 15.79 -6.94 -14.12
C ALA A 129 16.61 -8.21 -13.98
N LYS A 130 16.20 -9.34 -14.58
CA LYS A 130 17.01 -10.56 -14.62
C LYS A 130 18.35 -10.39 -15.36
N GLU A 131 18.47 -9.39 -16.24
CA GLU A 131 19.75 -9.06 -16.90
C GLU A 131 20.72 -8.30 -15.98
N PHE A 132 20.21 -7.63 -14.94
CA PHE A 132 21.00 -6.80 -14.02
C PHE A 132 21.10 -7.35 -12.59
N THR A 133 20.21 -8.28 -12.21
CA THR A 133 20.15 -8.87 -10.88
C THR A 133 20.47 -10.36 -11.00
N ASP A 134 21.70 -10.72 -10.62
CA ASP A 134 22.10 -12.12 -10.50
C ASP A 134 21.29 -12.75 -9.37
N ASN A 135 20.46 -13.74 -9.72
CA ASN A 135 19.46 -14.35 -8.84
C ASN A 135 20.07 -15.25 -7.75
N HIS A 136 21.36 -15.07 -7.44
CA HIS A 136 22.13 -15.95 -6.55
C HIS A 136 22.51 -15.36 -5.19
N ILE A 137 22.18 -14.09 -4.88
CA ILE A 137 22.66 -13.43 -3.66
C ILE A 137 21.51 -13.04 -2.72
N ARG A 138 20.72 -14.01 -2.27
CA ARG A 138 20.05 -13.93 -0.96
C ARG A 138 20.00 -15.31 -0.31
N LYS A 139 21.15 -15.97 -0.16
CA LYS A 139 21.31 -16.80 1.04
C LYS A 139 21.57 -15.81 2.17
N THR A 140 20.55 -15.51 2.94
CA THR A 140 20.70 -14.95 4.29
C THR A 140 21.70 -15.86 5.00
N VAL A 141 22.96 -15.41 5.07
CA VAL A 141 23.92 -16.01 5.97
C VAL A 141 23.36 -15.67 7.33
N ASN A 142 22.66 -16.63 7.95
CA ASN A 142 22.37 -16.57 9.37
C ASN A 142 23.72 -16.33 10.05
N ILE A 143 23.92 -15.10 10.51
CA ILE A 143 25.01 -14.77 11.41
C ILE A 143 24.69 -15.57 12.66
N THR A 144 25.25 -16.77 12.71
CA THR A 144 24.95 -17.76 13.71
C THR A 144 25.34 -17.18 15.08
N ASN A 145 24.54 -17.47 16.10
CA ASN A 145 24.63 -17.00 17.50
C ASN A 145 25.96 -17.33 18.24
N TRP A 146 27.01 -17.75 17.53
CA TRP A 146 28.31 -18.12 18.09
C TRP A 146 29.25 -16.92 18.32
N GLU A 147 28.88 -15.71 17.88
CA GLU A 147 29.73 -14.52 18.00
C GLU A 147 29.78 -13.92 19.41
N LYS A 148 28.90 -14.37 20.32
CA LYS A 148 28.85 -13.92 21.73
C LYS A 148 29.86 -14.61 22.66
N THR A 149 30.58 -15.66 22.22
CA THR A 149 31.50 -16.44 23.06
C THR A 149 32.99 -16.24 22.76
N LEU A 150 33.36 -15.37 21.80
CA LEU A 150 34.78 -15.10 21.49
C LEU A 150 35.38 -13.99 22.35
N SER A 151 36.67 -14.15 22.69
CA SER A 151 37.49 -13.07 23.25
C SER A 151 37.50 -11.84 22.32
N THR A 152 37.49 -10.64 22.89
CA THR A 152 37.49 -9.35 22.17
C THR A 152 38.61 -9.25 21.13
N LYS A 153 39.79 -9.81 21.40
CA LYS A 153 40.91 -9.86 20.44
C LYS A 153 40.61 -10.75 19.23
N ALA A 154 39.91 -11.86 19.43
CA ALA A 154 39.52 -12.77 18.35
C ALA A 154 38.39 -12.18 17.50
N GLN A 155 37.45 -11.45 18.12
CA GLN A 155 36.42 -10.67 17.41
C GLN A 155 37.07 -9.59 16.53
N LEU A 156 38.02 -8.81 17.07
CA LEU A 156 38.73 -7.78 16.31
C LEU A 156 39.50 -8.36 15.11
N ASN A 157 40.26 -9.44 15.32
CA ASN A 157 40.99 -10.10 14.24
C ASN A 157 40.06 -10.65 13.15
N ARG A 158 38.88 -11.15 13.53
CA ARG A 158 37.86 -11.60 12.59
C ARG A 158 37.25 -10.44 11.81
N ILE A 159 36.97 -9.31 12.45
CA ILE A 159 36.52 -8.08 11.76
C ILE A 159 37.56 -7.65 10.73
N ILE A 160 38.85 -7.59 11.12
CA ILE A 160 39.94 -7.23 10.19
C ILE A 160 39.99 -8.20 9.01
N TYR A 161 39.87 -9.52 9.25
CA TYR A 161 39.83 -10.52 8.20
C TYR A 161 38.64 -10.34 7.25
N VAL A 162 37.43 -10.16 7.79
CA VAL A 162 36.21 -9.94 7.01
C VAL A 162 36.30 -8.64 6.22
N CYS A 163 36.79 -7.55 6.81
CA CYS A 163 37.05 -6.30 6.12
C CYS A 163 38.07 -6.49 4.98
N GLY A 164 39.13 -7.26 5.20
CA GLY A 164 40.09 -7.63 4.16
C GLY A 164 39.42 -8.40 3.01
N GLN A 165 38.57 -9.37 3.32
CA GLN A 165 37.83 -10.15 2.33
C GLN A 165 36.82 -9.28 1.56
N ILE A 166 36.12 -8.38 2.24
CA ILE A 166 35.21 -7.40 1.61
C ILE A 166 36.00 -6.50 0.66
N ASN A 167 37.14 -5.95 1.09
CA ASN A 167 37.97 -5.09 0.26
C ASN A 167 38.51 -5.81 -0.97
N TYR A 168 38.93 -7.07 -0.81
CA TYR A 168 39.34 -7.91 -1.93
C TYR A 168 38.18 -8.13 -2.92
N ASN A 169 36.99 -8.48 -2.42
CA ASN A 169 35.81 -8.69 -3.27
C ASN A 169 35.40 -7.40 -3.99
N ILE A 170 35.43 -6.24 -3.32
CA ILE A 170 35.16 -4.94 -3.93
C ILE A 170 36.14 -4.69 -5.08
N ARG A 171 37.44 -4.95 -4.87
CA ARG A 171 38.46 -4.77 -5.92
C ARG A 171 38.23 -5.70 -7.10
N ALA A 172 37.91 -6.97 -6.85
CA ALA A 172 37.59 -7.93 -7.90
C ALA A 172 36.33 -7.52 -8.70
N ILE A 173 35.30 -7.00 -8.02
CA ILE A 173 34.10 -6.46 -8.67
C ILE A 173 34.47 -5.27 -9.56
N LEU A 174 35.30 -4.34 -9.08
CA LEU A 174 35.76 -3.20 -9.87
C LEU A 174 36.53 -3.64 -11.13
N GLU A 175 37.39 -4.65 -11.01
CA GLU A 175 38.11 -5.23 -12.15
C GLU A 175 37.16 -5.86 -13.17
N LEU A 176 36.17 -6.63 -12.70
CA LEU A 176 35.13 -7.21 -13.57
C LEU A 176 34.27 -6.14 -14.25
N VAL A 177 33.92 -5.06 -13.54
CA VAL A 177 33.19 -3.92 -14.11
C VAL A 177 34.01 -3.23 -15.20
N ASN A 178 35.31 -3.05 -15.00
CA ASN A 178 36.21 -2.48 -16.00
C ASN A 178 36.35 -3.38 -17.24
N GLU A 179 36.50 -4.69 -17.06
CA GLU A 179 36.54 -5.62 -18.19
C GLU A 179 35.20 -5.68 -18.93
N LYS A 180 34.07 -5.66 -18.21
CA LYS A 180 32.74 -5.52 -18.82
C LYS A 180 32.67 -4.25 -19.66
N LEU A 181 33.07 -3.09 -19.12
CA LEU A 181 33.08 -1.82 -19.85
C LEU A 181 33.91 -1.93 -21.13
N LYS A 182 35.13 -2.45 -21.04
CA LYS A 182 36.03 -2.64 -22.18
C LYS A 182 35.44 -3.53 -23.28
N LEU A 183 34.82 -4.64 -22.90
CA LEU A 183 34.14 -5.54 -23.84
C LEU A 183 32.90 -4.90 -24.45
N THR A 184 32.09 -4.21 -23.65
CA THR A 184 30.92 -3.46 -24.10
C THR A 184 31.31 -2.36 -25.08
N THR A 185 32.37 -1.60 -24.82
CA THR A 185 32.89 -0.59 -25.75
C THR A 185 33.36 -1.21 -27.06
N LYS A 186 34.03 -2.38 -27.05
CA LYS A 186 34.39 -3.10 -28.28
C LYS A 186 33.17 -3.53 -29.08
N ALA A 187 32.15 -4.07 -28.40
CA ALA A 187 30.89 -4.45 -29.04
C ALA A 187 30.19 -3.22 -29.65
N HIS A 188 30.16 -2.09 -28.94
CA HIS A 188 29.61 -0.83 -29.43
C HIS A 188 30.37 -0.27 -30.62
N ALA A 189 31.71 -0.30 -30.60
CA ALA A 189 32.53 0.13 -31.73
C ALA A 189 32.28 -0.74 -32.97
N ALA A 190 32.01 -2.04 -32.79
CA ALA A 190 31.68 -2.95 -33.87
C ALA A 190 30.24 -2.81 -34.40
N SER A 191 29.32 -2.23 -33.61
CA SER A 191 27.91 -2.07 -33.96
C SER A 191 27.52 -0.67 -34.44
N ILE A 192 28.41 0.32 -34.26
CA ILE A 192 28.16 1.69 -34.70
C ILE A 192 27.96 1.73 -36.22
N ASN A 193 26.87 2.37 -36.66
CA ASN A 193 26.46 2.51 -38.06
C ASN A 193 26.11 1.22 -38.83
N VAL A 194 26.01 0.07 -38.15
CA VAL A 194 25.50 -1.16 -38.77
C VAL A 194 23.97 -1.04 -38.89
N CYS A 195 23.47 -1.05 -40.13
CA CYS A 195 22.04 -1.11 -40.47
C CYS A 195 21.15 0.07 -40.02
N SER A 196 21.68 1.29 -39.86
CA SER A 196 20.88 2.50 -39.52
C SER A 196 20.03 2.39 -38.24
N LEU A 197 20.31 1.39 -37.38
CA LEU A 197 19.66 1.19 -36.10
C LEU A 197 20.36 2.02 -35.01
N PRO A 198 19.63 2.49 -33.99
CA PRO A 198 20.24 3.07 -32.79
C PRO A 198 21.17 2.05 -32.11
N HIS A 199 22.11 2.55 -31.30
CA HIS A 199 23.09 1.73 -30.59
C HIS A 199 22.44 0.56 -29.84
N LEU A 200 22.63 -0.67 -30.34
CA LEU A 200 22.18 -1.88 -29.66
C LEU A 200 23.14 -2.24 -28.53
N SER A 201 22.57 -2.57 -27.38
CA SER A 201 23.24 -3.20 -26.24
C SER A 201 23.72 -4.61 -26.57
N VAL A 202 24.60 -5.16 -25.72
CA VAL A 202 25.16 -6.51 -25.89
C VAL A 202 24.06 -7.58 -25.85
N SER A 203 23.05 -7.42 -25.00
CA SER A 203 21.92 -8.36 -24.91
C SER A 203 21.02 -8.27 -26.14
N GLU A 204 20.71 -7.06 -26.62
CA GLU A 204 19.96 -6.84 -27.86
C GLU A 204 20.67 -7.48 -29.05
N MET A 205 21.98 -7.24 -29.21
CA MET A 205 22.77 -7.83 -30.29
C MET A 205 22.80 -9.37 -30.23
N ALA A 206 22.92 -9.94 -29.03
CA ALA A 206 22.90 -11.38 -28.84
C ALA A 206 21.53 -11.99 -29.20
N ILE A 207 20.43 -11.33 -28.82
CA ILE A 207 19.06 -11.75 -29.18
C ILE A 207 18.87 -11.65 -30.70
N THR A 208 19.23 -10.52 -31.32
CA THR A 208 19.12 -10.32 -32.78
C THR A 208 19.90 -11.38 -33.54
N LYS A 209 21.13 -11.68 -33.11
CA LYS A 209 21.96 -12.73 -33.72
C LYS A 209 21.32 -14.12 -33.59
N ARG A 210 20.77 -14.46 -32.43
CA ARG A 210 20.09 -15.76 -32.23
C ARG A 210 18.85 -15.87 -33.11
N LEU A 211 18.03 -14.83 -33.16
CA LEU A 211 16.83 -14.78 -34.01
C LEU A 211 17.14 -14.92 -35.50
N ALA A 212 18.26 -14.35 -35.96
CA ALA A 212 18.71 -14.47 -37.34
C ALA A 212 19.23 -15.87 -37.69
N LEU A 213 19.83 -16.58 -36.73
CA LEU A 213 20.44 -17.88 -36.94
C LEU A 213 19.48 -19.05 -36.71
N ASN A 214 18.61 -18.98 -35.69
CA ASN A 214 17.61 -19.99 -35.34
C ASN A 214 16.48 -19.34 -34.53
N LYS A 215 15.25 -19.34 -35.08
CA LYS A 215 14.06 -18.94 -34.32
C LYS A 215 13.72 -20.04 -33.31
N SER A 216 14.17 -19.89 -32.07
CA SER A 216 13.65 -20.70 -30.97
C SER A 216 12.35 -20.09 -30.44
N ASP A 217 11.39 -20.93 -30.06
CA ASP A 217 10.14 -20.48 -29.42
C ASP A 217 10.42 -19.68 -28.14
N SER A 218 11.54 -19.95 -27.47
CA SER A 218 11.99 -19.23 -26.28
C SER A 218 12.40 -17.78 -26.53
N ASP A 219 13.09 -17.48 -27.64
CA ASP A 219 13.49 -16.12 -27.98
C ASP A 219 12.26 -15.32 -28.49
N GLN A 220 11.32 -15.96 -29.18
CA GLN A 220 10.07 -15.32 -29.59
C GLN A 220 9.19 -14.94 -28.39
N HIS A 221 9.09 -15.83 -27.39
CA HIS A 221 8.43 -15.51 -26.11
C HIS A 221 9.11 -14.35 -25.38
N ARG A 222 10.45 -14.28 -25.39
CA ARG A 222 11.19 -13.17 -24.77
C ARG A 222 10.92 -11.82 -25.45
N ILE A 223 10.84 -11.78 -26.78
CA ILE A 223 10.45 -10.58 -27.53
C ILE A 223 9.02 -10.14 -27.17
N GLN A 224 8.09 -11.09 -27.07
CA GLN A 224 6.73 -10.80 -26.68
C GLN A 224 6.66 -10.16 -25.29
N GLN A 225 7.41 -10.69 -24.32
CA GLN A 225 7.54 -10.10 -22.99
C GLN A 225 8.13 -8.69 -23.01
N LEU A 226 9.14 -8.42 -23.86
CA LEU A 226 9.68 -7.07 -24.04
C LEU A 226 8.64 -6.10 -24.62
N HIS A 227 7.86 -6.54 -25.61
CA HIS A 227 6.78 -5.74 -26.18
C HIS A 227 5.69 -5.42 -25.17
N GLU A 228 5.32 -6.40 -24.33
CA GLU A 228 4.39 -6.19 -23.23
C GLU A 228 4.92 -5.16 -22.24
N LEU A 229 6.18 -5.28 -21.81
CA LEU A 229 6.82 -4.30 -20.90
C LEU A 229 6.91 -2.90 -21.51
N ALA A 230 7.24 -2.78 -22.79
CA ALA A 230 7.27 -1.51 -23.50
C ALA A 230 5.87 -0.86 -23.54
N SER A 231 4.82 -1.64 -23.76
CA SER A 231 3.43 -1.17 -23.72
C SER A 231 3.00 -0.71 -22.33
N VAL A 232 3.47 -1.38 -21.26
CA VAL A 232 3.26 -0.96 -19.87
C VAL A 232 3.94 0.39 -19.61
N LEU A 233 5.22 0.52 -19.96
CA LEU A 233 5.98 1.77 -19.76
C LEU A 233 5.40 2.94 -20.56
N ASP A 234 5.06 2.74 -21.82
CA ASP A 234 4.44 3.78 -22.66
C ASP A 234 3.09 4.24 -22.09
N THR A 235 2.29 3.31 -21.56
CA THR A 235 1.02 3.65 -20.90
C THR A 235 1.25 4.45 -19.62
N HIS A 236 2.23 4.05 -18.80
CA HIS A 236 2.57 4.75 -17.56
C HIS A 236 3.09 6.16 -17.81
N VAL A 237 3.99 6.35 -18.80
CA VAL A 237 4.50 7.68 -19.17
C VAL A 237 3.35 8.57 -19.65
N LYS A 238 2.43 8.05 -20.47
CA LYS A 238 1.24 8.80 -20.90
C LYS A 238 0.36 9.19 -19.72
N TRP A 239 0.18 8.30 -18.74
CA TRP A 239 -0.55 8.61 -17.52
C TRP A 239 0.13 9.75 -16.76
N GLU A 240 1.44 9.69 -16.52
CA GLU A 240 2.18 10.71 -15.79
C GLU A 240 2.06 12.11 -16.43
N THR A 241 2.09 12.21 -17.76
CA THR A 241 1.89 13.50 -18.45
C THR A 241 0.50 14.11 -18.20
N LYS A 242 -0.53 13.27 -18.01
CA LYS A 242 -1.93 13.69 -17.84
C LYS A 242 -2.43 13.61 -16.40
N ARG A 243 -1.57 13.22 -15.46
CA ARG A 243 -1.89 13.00 -14.05
C ARG A 243 -2.52 14.23 -13.39
N HIS A 244 -2.07 15.43 -13.75
CA HIS A 244 -2.63 16.69 -13.26
C HIS A 244 -4.13 16.84 -13.55
N ILE A 245 -4.60 16.43 -14.73
CA ILE A 245 -6.02 16.51 -15.12
C ILE A 245 -6.90 15.65 -14.21
N PHE A 246 -6.40 14.48 -13.81
CA PHE A 246 -7.09 13.63 -12.83
C PHE A 246 -7.18 14.30 -11.47
N PHE A 247 -6.10 14.94 -11.00
CA PHE A 247 -6.10 15.61 -9.70
C PHE A 247 -6.97 16.86 -9.69
N ASP A 248 -7.03 17.63 -10.78
CA ASP A 248 -7.97 18.75 -10.94
C ASP A 248 -9.42 18.26 -10.84
N TRP A 249 -9.74 17.11 -11.42
CA TRP A 249 -11.05 16.49 -11.25
C TRP A 249 -11.30 16.00 -9.82
N MET A 250 -10.29 15.44 -9.14
CA MET A 250 -10.40 15.01 -7.74
C MET A 250 -10.72 16.17 -6.79
N VAL A 251 -10.29 17.40 -7.08
CA VAL A 251 -10.72 18.60 -6.32
C VAL A 251 -12.25 18.70 -6.31
N THR A 252 -12.90 18.47 -7.46
CA THR A 252 -14.37 18.48 -7.55
C THR A 252 -15.01 17.34 -6.73
N VAL A 253 -14.35 16.19 -6.60
CA VAL A 253 -14.82 15.07 -5.77
C VAL A 253 -14.75 15.44 -4.28
N ILE A 254 -13.68 16.13 -3.86
CA ILE A 254 -13.51 16.61 -2.49
C ILE A 254 -14.55 17.70 -2.16
N GLU A 255 -14.85 18.59 -3.09
CA GLU A 255 -15.91 19.60 -2.93
C GLU A 255 -17.28 18.95 -2.73
N GLU A 256 -17.62 17.92 -3.52
CA GLU A 256 -18.86 17.16 -3.33
C GLU A 256 -18.90 16.43 -1.98
N GLN A 257 -17.77 15.90 -1.52
CA GLN A 257 -17.69 15.28 -0.19
C GLN A 257 -18.00 16.28 0.94
N LYS A 258 -17.44 17.49 0.85
CA LYS A 258 -17.70 18.55 1.84
C LYS A 258 -19.18 18.93 1.89
N LYS A 259 -19.87 18.95 0.74
CA LYS A 259 -21.32 19.19 0.68
C LYS A 259 -22.10 18.09 1.39
N SER A 260 -21.79 16.82 1.10
CA SER A 260 -22.50 15.67 1.71
C SER A 260 -22.27 15.54 3.23
N GLN A 261 -21.11 15.96 3.74
CA GLN A 261 -20.81 15.92 5.19
C GLN A 261 -21.60 16.95 6.00
N ILE A 262 -22.13 18.00 5.37
CA ILE A 262 -22.97 19.00 6.03
C ILE A 262 -24.39 18.44 6.29
N GLU A 263 -24.79 17.41 5.54
CA GLU A 263 -26.18 16.92 5.48
C GLU A 263 -26.43 15.62 6.26
N THR A 264 -25.40 14.90 6.71
CA THR A 264 -25.58 13.60 7.39
C THR A 264 -25.12 13.62 8.86
N PRO A 265 -26.01 13.34 9.83
CA PRO A 265 -25.61 13.11 11.21
C PRO A 265 -24.90 11.75 11.34
N ASN A 266 -23.76 11.75 12.05
CA ASN A 266 -22.90 10.58 12.27
C ASN A 266 -23.67 9.37 12.83
N CYS A 267 -23.48 8.20 12.21
CA CYS A 267 -24.18 6.98 12.59
C CYS A 267 -23.45 6.27 13.75
N LYS A 268 -24.15 5.87 14.83
CA LYS A 268 -23.59 5.10 15.97
C LYS A 268 -22.76 3.85 15.59
N LYS A 269 -22.93 3.31 14.37
CA LYS A 269 -22.15 2.17 13.84
C LYS A 269 -20.71 2.55 13.44
N SER A 270 -20.47 3.78 12.96
CA SER A 270 -19.11 4.24 12.62
C SER A 270 -18.22 4.33 13.85
N ASP A 271 -18.80 4.64 15.00
CA ASP A 271 -18.08 4.74 16.28
C ASP A 271 -17.59 3.37 16.77
N ILE A 272 -18.38 2.32 16.55
CA ILE A 272 -18.03 0.94 16.91
C ILE A 272 -16.85 0.46 16.05
N GLU A 273 -16.90 0.68 14.73
CA GLU A 273 -15.83 0.28 13.82
C GLU A 273 -14.52 1.05 14.08
N LEU A 274 -14.61 2.35 14.36
CA LEU A 274 -13.45 3.13 14.76
C LEU A 274 -12.84 2.63 16.06
N SER A 275 -13.67 2.35 17.07
CA SER A 275 -13.23 1.80 18.36
C SER A 275 -12.54 0.45 18.20
N LYS A 276 -13.12 -0.46 17.40
CA LYS A 276 -12.51 -1.75 17.06
C LYS A 276 -11.13 -1.55 16.41
N PHE A 277 -11.04 -0.68 15.42
CA PHE A 277 -9.79 -0.41 14.73
C PHE A 277 -8.73 0.22 15.65
N VAL A 278 -9.10 1.19 16.49
CA VAL A 278 -8.21 1.81 17.49
C VAL A 278 -7.72 0.77 18.50
N CYS A 279 -8.60 -0.11 18.99
CA CYS A 279 -8.22 -1.22 19.88
C CYS A 279 -7.24 -2.18 19.21
N LEU A 280 -7.48 -2.53 17.94
CA LEU A 280 -6.60 -3.38 17.15
C LEU A 280 -5.23 -2.73 16.93
N LEU A 281 -5.20 -1.44 16.55
CA LEU A 281 -3.96 -0.69 16.38
C LEU A 281 -3.19 -0.59 17.71
N ARG A 282 -3.87 -0.31 18.82
CA ARG A 282 -3.26 -0.34 20.17
C ARG A 282 -2.68 -1.71 20.47
N HIS A 283 -3.38 -2.80 20.16
CA HIS A 283 -2.88 -4.15 20.37
C HIS A 283 -1.61 -4.43 19.55
N ILE A 284 -1.60 -4.06 18.27
CA ILE A 284 -0.43 -4.24 17.38
C ILE A 284 0.75 -3.39 17.85
N VAL A 285 0.52 -2.11 18.17
CA VAL A 285 1.57 -1.22 18.68
C VAL A 285 2.09 -1.72 20.02
N LYS A 286 1.21 -2.15 20.94
CA LYS A 286 1.61 -2.75 22.22
C LYS A 286 2.39 -4.04 21.99
N LYS A 287 1.97 -4.92 21.07
CA LYS A 287 2.68 -6.16 20.72
C LYS A 287 4.06 -5.85 20.15
N ASN A 288 4.20 -4.86 19.28
CA ASN A 288 5.49 -4.48 18.72
C ASN A 288 6.41 -3.83 19.76
N ILE A 289 5.89 -2.94 20.61
CA ILE A 289 6.64 -2.37 21.75
C ILE A 289 6.99 -3.46 22.77
N HIS A 290 6.08 -4.41 23.02
CA HIS A 290 6.30 -5.53 23.91
C HIS A 290 7.37 -6.45 23.33
N ASN A 291 7.31 -6.82 22.04
CA ASN A 291 8.34 -7.58 21.32
C ASN A 291 9.71 -6.90 21.36
N LEU A 292 9.77 -5.56 21.25
CA LEU A 292 11.00 -4.77 21.45
C LEU A 292 11.49 -4.78 22.90
N LYS A 293 10.58 -4.83 23.88
CA LYS A 293 10.90 -5.01 25.30
C LYS A 293 11.16 -6.47 25.68
N HIS A 294 10.80 -7.42 24.82
CA HIS A 294 10.71 -8.85 25.13
C HIS A 294 11.98 -9.67 24.88
N GLU A 295 13.06 -9.03 24.49
CA GLU A 295 14.39 -9.50 24.91
C GLU A 295 14.55 -9.45 26.45
N ASP A 296 13.66 -8.75 27.18
CA ASP A 296 13.61 -8.73 28.64
C ASP A 296 12.17 -8.79 29.21
N LYS A 297 11.72 -10.01 29.54
CA LYS A 297 10.71 -10.38 30.58
C LYS A 297 9.20 -10.27 30.29
N ILE A 298 8.54 -11.44 30.39
CA ILE A 298 7.12 -11.72 30.06
C ILE A 298 6.24 -11.47 31.27
N SER A 299 5.13 -10.76 31.04
CA SER A 299 3.76 -10.96 31.56
C SER A 299 3.09 -9.59 31.78
N SER A 300 1.77 -9.39 31.77
CA SER A 300 0.62 -10.29 31.89
C SER A 300 -0.67 -9.57 31.42
N ASP A 301 -1.71 -10.39 31.30
CA ASP A 301 -3.12 -10.22 30.88
C ASP A 301 -3.93 -8.96 31.23
N LEU A 302 -5.03 -8.79 30.48
CA LEU A 302 -6.27 -8.19 30.99
C LEU A 302 -7.51 -8.77 30.27
N SER A 303 -8.48 -9.24 31.06
CA SER A 303 -9.79 -9.77 30.67
C SER A 303 -10.84 -8.66 30.47
N TYR A 304 -11.82 -8.90 29.61
CA TYR A 304 -13.00 -8.04 29.43
C TYR A 304 -14.25 -8.75 29.96
N ARG A 305 -15.05 -8.04 30.76
CA ARG A 305 -16.37 -8.47 31.25
C ARG A 305 -17.44 -7.65 30.53
N SER A 306 -18.44 -8.34 29.99
CA SER A 306 -19.63 -7.78 29.34
C SER A 306 -20.85 -8.20 30.16
N ASP A 307 -21.66 -7.26 30.62
CA ASP A 307 -22.97 -7.54 31.21
C ASP A 307 -24.08 -6.96 30.31
N CYS A 308 -24.94 -7.86 29.81
CA CYS A 308 -26.13 -7.54 29.03
C CYS A 308 -27.33 -7.31 29.96
N VAL A 309 -28.11 -6.27 29.71
CA VAL A 309 -29.36 -5.98 30.43
C VAL A 309 -30.54 -6.34 29.53
N SER A 310 -31.18 -7.48 29.83
CA SER A 310 -32.47 -7.85 29.26
C SER A 310 -33.51 -7.81 30.36
N ARG A 311 -34.40 -6.80 30.33
CA ARG A 311 -35.77 -6.83 30.89
C ARG A 311 -36.39 -5.44 30.71
N LEU A 312 -37.36 -5.32 29.82
CA LEU A 312 -38.68 -4.74 30.10
C LEU A 312 -39.49 -4.69 28.79
N LEU A 313 -40.47 -5.57 28.67
CA LEU A 313 -41.61 -5.41 27.78
C LEU A 313 -42.86 -5.68 28.61
N ARG A 314 -43.59 -4.62 28.94
CA ARG A 314 -45.06 -4.60 29.12
C ARG A 314 -45.52 -3.20 29.55
N MET A 315 -46.23 -2.50 28.67
CA MET A 315 -47.64 -2.11 28.82
C MET A 315 -48.01 -0.99 27.82
N GLN A 316 -49.19 -1.13 27.21
CA GLN A 316 -50.02 -0.07 26.59
C GLN A 316 -50.51 0.88 27.70
N SER A 317 -50.88 2.16 27.52
CA SER A 317 -51.13 3.06 26.39
C SER A 317 -51.48 4.43 26.99
N GLU A 318 -51.05 5.56 26.41
CA GLU A 318 -51.77 6.86 26.44
C GLU A 318 -51.09 7.86 25.47
N HIS A 319 -51.87 8.55 24.63
CA HIS A 319 -51.34 9.38 23.53
C HIS A 319 -50.56 10.63 23.99
N THR A 320 -50.80 11.12 25.21
CA THR A 320 -50.07 12.22 25.86
C THR A 320 -48.78 11.78 26.56
N GLU A 321 -48.72 10.53 27.02
CA GLU A 321 -47.47 9.92 27.47
C GLU A 321 -46.53 9.64 26.29
N ALA A 322 -47.07 9.34 25.11
CA ALA A 322 -46.26 9.12 23.91
C ALA A 322 -45.50 10.38 23.47
N GLU A 323 -46.08 11.59 23.58
CA GLU A 323 -45.40 12.85 23.21
C GLU A 323 -44.36 13.29 24.25
N THR A 324 -44.62 13.04 25.53
CA THR A 324 -43.66 13.28 26.62
C THR A 324 -42.52 12.25 26.60
N TRP A 325 -42.81 11.00 26.23
CA TRP A 325 -41.79 9.99 25.92
C TRP A 325 -41.00 10.33 24.66
N LEU A 326 -41.63 10.80 23.58
CA LEU A 326 -40.93 11.17 22.34
C LEU A 326 -40.01 12.36 22.56
N SER A 327 -40.42 13.36 23.35
CA SER A 327 -39.56 14.48 23.73
C SER A 327 -38.45 14.07 24.70
N GLY A 328 -38.72 13.17 25.65
CA GLY A 328 -37.71 12.57 26.52
C GLY A 328 -36.68 11.73 25.75
N VAL A 329 -37.13 10.88 24.83
CA VAL A 329 -36.29 10.06 23.94
C VAL A 329 -35.51 10.95 22.98
N LYS A 330 -36.08 12.05 22.49
CA LYS A 330 -35.36 13.02 21.65
C LYS A 330 -34.24 13.73 22.41
N LEU A 331 -34.50 14.21 23.64
CA LEU A 331 -33.48 14.79 24.51
C LEU A 331 -32.39 13.77 24.88
N GLN A 332 -32.78 12.52 25.12
CA GLN A 332 -31.85 11.45 25.43
C GLN A 332 -31.00 11.09 24.20
N LEU A 333 -31.60 11.06 23.00
CA LEU A 333 -30.92 10.86 21.73
C LEU A 333 -29.93 12.00 21.44
N GLU A 334 -30.33 13.26 21.62
CA GLU A 334 -29.46 14.42 21.44
C GLU A 334 -28.29 14.42 22.45
N SER A 335 -28.54 13.99 23.70
CA SER A 335 -27.50 13.83 24.72
C SER A 335 -26.54 12.67 24.42
N GLU A 336 -27.06 11.56 23.88
CA GLU A 336 -26.26 10.43 23.43
C GLU A 336 -25.44 10.79 22.20
N GLU A 337 -26.02 11.50 21.23
CA GLU A 337 -25.32 12.02 20.04
C GLU A 337 -24.22 13.01 20.43
N ALA A 338 -24.45 13.87 21.42
CA ALA A 338 -23.42 14.75 21.96
C ALA A 338 -22.30 13.95 22.67
N MET A 339 -22.66 12.88 23.41
CA MET A 339 -21.68 12.00 24.06
C MET A 339 -20.88 11.17 23.07
N THR A 340 -21.51 10.62 22.03
CA THR A 340 -20.83 9.86 20.97
C THR A 340 -19.92 10.79 20.16
N LYS A 341 -20.38 11.99 19.82
CA LYS A 341 -19.54 13.02 19.17
C LYS A 341 -18.31 13.36 20.03
N LYS A 342 -18.49 13.54 21.34
CA LYS A 342 -17.39 13.78 22.29
C LYS A 342 -16.48 12.56 22.50
N GLN A 343 -16.99 11.34 22.34
CA GLN A 343 -16.17 10.12 22.33
C GLN A 343 -15.39 9.96 21.03
N MET A 344 -16.01 10.27 19.89
CA MET A 344 -15.39 10.28 18.58
C MET A 344 -14.27 11.32 18.52
N ASP A 345 -14.50 12.53 19.00
CA ASP A 345 -13.45 13.56 19.10
C ASP A 345 -12.25 13.07 19.93
N ARG A 346 -12.52 12.36 21.03
CA ARG A 346 -11.47 11.72 21.85
C ARG A 346 -10.73 10.63 21.09
N LEU A 347 -11.44 9.74 20.39
CA LEU A 347 -10.84 8.67 19.58
C LEU A 347 -10.04 9.22 18.39
N VAL A 348 -10.50 10.29 17.74
CA VAL A 348 -9.79 10.98 16.66
C VAL A 348 -8.51 11.62 17.18
N ILE A 349 -8.57 12.31 18.33
CA ILE A 349 -7.38 12.86 18.99
C ILE A 349 -6.40 11.74 19.31
N GLU A 350 -6.90 10.60 19.78
CA GLU A 350 -6.07 9.47 20.11
C GLU A 350 -5.44 8.79 18.88
N LEU A 351 -6.21 8.56 17.82
CA LEU A 351 -5.70 8.06 16.56
C LEU A 351 -4.62 8.99 16.01
N LYS A 352 -4.84 10.31 16.02
CA LYS A 352 -3.84 11.30 15.63
C LYS A 352 -2.57 11.22 16.48
N LYS A 353 -2.69 10.95 17.78
CA LYS A 353 -1.51 10.71 18.65
C LYS A 353 -0.80 9.41 18.27
N MET A 354 -1.53 8.33 18.03
CA MET A 354 -0.97 7.02 17.64
C MET A 354 -0.26 7.08 16.29
N LEU A 355 -0.86 7.72 15.28
CA LEU A 355 -0.24 7.92 13.96
C LEU A 355 1.10 8.66 14.06
N LYS A 356 1.22 9.64 14.97
CA LYS A 356 2.48 10.35 15.25
C LYS A 356 3.54 9.50 15.97
N LEU A 357 3.16 8.39 16.61
CA LEU A 357 4.08 7.50 17.33
C LEU A 357 4.63 6.37 16.44
N ILE A 358 3.96 6.03 15.34
CA ILE A 358 4.43 5.07 14.33
C ILE A 358 5.87 5.34 13.83
N PRO A 359 6.32 6.60 13.58
CA PRO A 359 7.70 6.89 13.19
C PRO A 359 8.77 6.42 14.19
N HIS A 360 8.42 6.31 15.47
CA HIS A 360 9.39 5.96 16.53
C HIS A 360 9.52 4.44 16.72
N CYS A 361 8.62 3.66 16.12
CA CYS A 361 8.63 2.19 16.16
C CYS A 361 9.28 1.58 14.92
N VAL A 362 9.48 2.37 13.87
CA VAL A 362 10.13 1.99 12.62
C VAL A 362 11.37 2.85 12.47
N GLN A 363 12.48 2.41 13.06
CA GLN A 363 13.79 2.95 12.67
C GLN A 363 14.07 2.46 11.23
N ILE A 364 14.27 3.43 10.33
CA ILE A 364 14.73 3.24 8.95
C ILE A 364 16.10 2.55 8.95
#